data_AF-A0A8S3YSU3-F1
#
_entry.id   AF-A0A8S3YSU3-F1
#
_cell.length_a   1.000
_cell.length_b   1.000
_cell.length_c   1.000
_cell.angle_alpha   90.00
_cell.angle_beta   90.00
_cell.angle_gamma   90.00
#
_symmetry.space_group_name_H-M   'P 1'
#
loop_
_entity.id
_entity.type
_entity.pdbx_description
1 polymer ?
#
loop_
_entity_poly.entity_id
_entity_poly.type
_entity_poly.pdbx_seq_one_letter_code
_entity_poly.pdbx_strand_id
1 'polypeptide(L)'
;ETDLCQHQWERCLRCCCQVISEANVYLGSIASSSICNEVLRSSQGLVYVSGLEEIYRIVCRVATSMRSTAISSMELEQTLRHIDIAWNNLTAFLAGASLLTQQETLVSTNCILPSDSEGSQNLACGVCLFSVDSTPWITSYCGDDANLGKVSLFGCQYHVTCANFWVNCVDQTLPTLKLSNIL
;
A
#
# COMPACT_ATOMS: atom_id res chain seq x y z
N GLU A 1 10.82 0.55 -20.78
CA GLU A 1 9.82 1.19 -19.89
C GLU A 1 9.25 0.21 -18.88
N THR A 2 9.02 -1.05 -19.27
CA THR A 2 8.78 -2.18 -18.37
C THR A 2 9.84 -2.30 -17.27
N ASP A 3 11.12 -2.14 -17.62
CA ASP A 3 12.25 -2.13 -16.66
C ASP A 3 12.15 -1.00 -15.63
N LEU A 4 11.62 0.18 -16.02
CA LEU A 4 11.41 1.30 -15.11
C LEU A 4 10.28 0.96 -14.12
N CYS A 5 9.16 0.41 -14.61
CA CYS A 5 8.05 0.00 -13.76
C CYS A 5 8.50 -1.06 -12.74
N GLN A 6 9.19 -2.10 -13.21
CA GLN A 6 9.76 -3.14 -12.37
C GLN A 6 10.67 -2.52 -11.29
N HIS A 7 11.61 -1.66 -11.70
CA HIS A 7 12.54 -1.01 -10.78
C HIS A 7 11.83 -0.15 -9.71
N GLN A 8 10.84 0.65 -10.10
CA GLN A 8 10.09 1.48 -9.13
C GLN A 8 9.26 0.63 -8.17
N TRP A 9 8.70 -0.49 -8.63
CA TRP A 9 7.98 -1.44 -7.77
C TRP A 9 8.90 -2.18 -6.82
N GLU A 10 10.09 -2.62 -7.28
CA GLU A 10 11.10 -3.22 -6.41
C GLU A 10 11.50 -2.26 -5.27
N ARG A 11 11.72 -0.98 -5.60
CA ARG A 11 12.00 0.05 -4.58
C ARG A 11 10.84 0.21 -3.60
N CYS A 12 9.63 0.37 -4.11
CA CYS A 12 8.42 0.55 -3.29
C CYS A 12 8.22 -0.62 -2.32
N LEU A 13 8.26 -1.86 -2.84
CA LEU A 13 8.02 -3.07 -2.06
C LEU A 13 9.13 -3.32 -1.06
N ARG A 14 10.40 -3.06 -1.41
CA ARG A 14 11.50 -3.18 -0.46
C ARG A 14 11.33 -2.25 0.74
N CYS A 15 10.94 -0.99 0.52
CA CYS A 15 10.66 -0.07 1.61
C CYS A 15 9.42 -0.49 2.42
N CYS A 16 8.37 -1.01 1.78
CA CYS A 16 7.21 -1.55 2.49
C CYS A 16 7.63 -2.72 3.41
N CYS A 17 8.44 -3.63 2.86
CA CYS A 17 8.99 -4.77 3.58
C CYS A 17 9.81 -4.32 4.79
N GLN A 18 10.66 -3.30 4.63
CA GLN A 18 11.44 -2.73 5.71
C GLN A 18 10.54 -2.21 6.83
N VAL A 19 9.58 -1.34 6.53
CA VAL A 19 8.69 -0.75 7.56
C VAL A 19 7.89 -1.82 8.31
N ILE A 20 7.31 -2.79 7.60
CA ILE A 20 6.53 -3.87 8.23
C ILE A 20 7.42 -4.79 9.06
N SER A 21 8.63 -5.08 8.59
CA SER A 21 9.59 -5.93 9.33
C SER A 21 10.11 -5.22 10.58
N GLU A 22 10.44 -3.94 10.47
CA GLU A 22 10.84 -3.09 11.59
C GLU A 22 9.72 -3.01 12.63
N ALA A 23 8.46 -2.85 12.21
CA ALA A 23 7.32 -2.88 13.13
C ALA A 23 7.25 -4.17 13.94
N ASN A 24 7.48 -5.34 13.32
CA ASN A 24 7.55 -6.62 14.04
C ASN A 24 8.67 -6.63 15.08
N VAL A 25 9.86 -6.13 14.72
CA VAL A 25 11.01 -6.05 15.64
C VAL A 25 10.71 -5.11 16.80
N TYR A 26 10.19 -3.91 16.53
CA TYR A 26 9.87 -2.92 17.55
C TYR A 26 8.82 -3.46 18.53
N LEU A 27 7.71 -4.02 18.04
CA LEU A 27 6.66 -4.56 18.91
C LEU A 27 7.13 -5.81 19.68
N GLY A 28 7.93 -6.67 19.05
CA GLY A 28 8.52 -7.84 19.70
C GLY A 28 9.59 -7.51 20.74
N SER A 29 10.21 -6.34 20.67
CA SER A 29 11.21 -5.88 21.65
C SER A 29 10.63 -5.33 22.95
N ILE A 30 9.31 -5.07 23.00
CA ILE A 30 8.66 -4.56 24.20
C ILE A 30 8.56 -5.68 25.24
N ALA A 31 9.32 -5.53 26.32
CA ALA A 31 9.56 -6.58 27.32
C ALA A 31 8.28 -7.13 27.99
N SER A 32 7.20 -6.34 28.05
CA SER A 32 5.91 -6.78 28.59
C SER A 32 4.80 -6.64 27.57
N SER A 33 4.08 -7.74 27.33
CA SER A 33 2.90 -7.76 26.47
C SER A 33 1.78 -6.84 26.99
N SER A 34 1.67 -6.63 28.31
CA SER A 34 0.69 -5.69 28.88
C SER A 34 1.00 -4.24 28.51
N ILE A 35 2.27 -3.84 28.59
CA ILE A 35 2.74 -2.49 28.23
C ILE A 35 2.58 -2.28 26.72
N CYS A 36 2.96 -3.26 25.91
CA CYS A 36 2.79 -3.20 24.46
C CYS A 36 1.31 -2.99 24.09
N ASN A 37 0.42 -3.78 24.70
CA ASN A 37 -1.02 -3.68 24.49
C ASN A 37 -1.61 -2.33 24.93
N GLU A 38 -1.10 -1.73 26.01
CA GLU A 38 -1.52 -0.41 26.46
C GLU A 38 -1.10 0.68 25.47
N VAL A 39 0.16 0.64 25.03
CA VAL A 39 0.69 1.58 24.02
C VAL A 39 -0.09 1.48 22.72
N LEU A 40 -0.37 0.25 22.24
CA LEU A 40 -1.10 0.04 21.00
C LEU A 40 -2.57 0.47 21.08
N ARG A 41 -3.18 0.48 22.27
CA ARG A 41 -4.55 0.98 22.50
C ARG A 41 -4.64 2.50 22.66
N SER A 42 -3.51 3.19 22.76
CA SER A 42 -3.50 4.66 22.74
C SER A 42 -3.94 5.20 21.38
N SER A 43 -4.36 6.46 21.32
CA SER A 43 -4.68 7.13 20.05
C SER A 43 -3.53 7.05 19.04
N GLN A 44 -2.29 7.22 19.51
CA GLN A 44 -1.09 7.16 18.68
C GLN A 44 -0.81 5.73 18.21
N GLY A 45 -1.05 4.73 19.07
CA GLY A 45 -0.94 3.31 18.74
C GLY A 45 -1.92 2.90 17.63
N LEU A 46 -3.18 3.35 17.73
CA LEU A 46 -4.19 3.08 16.70
C LEU A 46 -3.84 3.75 15.35
N VAL A 47 -3.37 5.01 15.38
CA VAL A 47 -2.89 5.69 14.17
C VAL A 47 -1.70 4.95 13.55
N TYR A 48 -0.76 4.46 14.38
CA TYR A 48 0.37 3.68 13.93
C TYR A 48 -0.07 2.36 13.26
N VAL A 49 -0.97 1.60 13.89
CA VAL A 49 -1.52 0.35 13.32
C VAL A 49 -2.25 0.62 12.00
N SER A 50 -3.08 1.67 11.94
CA SER A 50 -3.76 2.07 10.70
C SER A 50 -2.76 2.44 9.60
N GLY A 51 -1.65 3.09 9.95
CA GLY A 51 -0.55 3.37 9.02
C GLY A 51 0.07 2.09 8.44
N LEU A 52 0.28 1.06 9.26
CA LEU A 52 0.78 -0.24 8.79
C LEU A 52 -0.22 -0.94 7.85
N GLU A 53 -1.52 -0.87 8.14
CA GLU A 53 -2.58 -1.38 7.26
C GLU A 53 -2.60 -0.66 5.91
N GLU A 54 -2.40 0.67 5.87
CA GLU A 54 -2.30 1.43 4.63
C GLU A 54 -1.06 1.02 3.81
N ILE A 55 0.07 0.79 4.47
CA ILE A 55 1.30 0.31 3.80
C ILE A 55 1.08 -1.07 3.20
N TYR A 56 0.47 -2.01 3.93
CA TYR A 56 0.15 -3.32 3.36
C TYR A 56 -0.85 -3.21 2.19
N ARG A 57 -1.80 -2.27 2.25
CA ARG A 57 -2.69 -2.00 1.10
C ARG A 57 -1.96 -1.48 -0.13
N ILE A 58 -0.87 -0.71 0.02
CA ILE A 58 0.00 -0.34 -1.12
C ILE A 58 0.57 -1.61 -1.75
N VAL A 59 1.07 -2.54 -0.93
CA VAL A 59 1.61 -3.83 -1.39
C VAL A 59 0.56 -4.61 -2.18
N CYS A 60 -0.67 -4.71 -1.67
CA CYS A 60 -1.75 -5.40 -2.39
C CYS A 60 -2.08 -4.73 -3.74
N ARG A 61 -2.08 -3.40 -3.81
CA ARG A 61 -2.30 -2.66 -5.08
C ARG A 61 -1.18 -2.96 -6.08
N VAL A 62 0.09 -2.85 -5.66
CA VAL A 62 1.24 -3.15 -6.53
C VAL A 62 1.21 -4.60 -7.01
N ALA A 63 0.99 -5.57 -6.11
CA ALA A 63 0.90 -6.98 -6.46
C ALA A 63 -0.24 -7.28 -7.45
N THR A 64 -1.36 -6.55 -7.35
CA THR A 64 -2.48 -6.69 -8.29
C THR A 64 -2.11 -6.12 -9.66
N SER A 65 -1.48 -4.94 -9.69
CA SER A 65 -1.02 -4.34 -10.94
C SER A 65 0.03 -5.22 -11.63
N MET A 66 0.99 -5.78 -10.89
CA MET A 66 1.95 -6.77 -11.41
C MET A 66 1.27 -7.93 -12.14
N ARG A 67 0.22 -8.51 -11.54
CA ARG A 67 -0.55 -9.59 -12.18
C ARG A 67 -1.27 -9.13 -13.43
N SER A 68 -1.85 -7.92 -13.42
CA SER A 68 -2.57 -7.40 -14.59
C SER A 68 -1.67 -6.98 -15.75
N THR A 69 -0.45 -6.52 -15.48
CA THR A 69 0.52 -6.09 -16.50
C THR A 69 1.52 -7.18 -16.88
N ALA A 70 1.44 -8.36 -16.24
CA ALA A 70 2.40 -9.45 -16.36
C ALA A 70 3.88 -9.04 -16.12
N ILE A 71 4.11 -7.99 -15.34
CA ILE A 71 5.46 -7.58 -14.92
C ILE A 71 5.78 -8.31 -13.61
N SER A 72 6.79 -9.17 -13.66
CA SER A 72 7.30 -9.88 -12.49
C SER A 72 8.80 -10.12 -12.62
N SER A 73 9.48 -10.23 -11.47
CA SER A 73 10.87 -10.65 -11.35
C SER A 73 11.03 -11.55 -10.13
N MET A 74 12.12 -12.33 -10.08
CA MET A 74 12.41 -13.19 -8.93
C MET A 74 12.54 -12.36 -7.65
N GLU A 75 13.14 -11.19 -7.74
CA GLU A 75 13.32 -10.23 -6.66
C GLU A 75 11.98 -9.66 -6.17
N LEU A 76 11.08 -9.29 -7.08
CA LEU A 76 9.74 -8.83 -6.73
C LEU A 76 8.95 -9.92 -6.00
N GLU A 77 8.93 -11.14 -6.53
CA GLU A 77 8.19 -12.26 -5.94
C GLU A 77 8.76 -12.69 -4.59
N GLN A 78 10.08 -12.65 -4.42
CA GLN A 78 10.72 -12.87 -3.12
C GLN A 78 10.35 -11.78 -2.11
N THR A 79 10.38 -10.52 -2.54
CA THR A 79 10.03 -9.39 -1.67
C THR A 79 8.57 -9.46 -1.22
N LEU A 80 7.64 -9.78 -2.12
CA LEU A 80 6.23 -9.99 -1.77
C LEU A 80 6.05 -11.11 -0.74
N ARG A 81 6.73 -12.26 -0.92
CA ARG A 81 6.67 -13.36 0.05
C ARG A 81 7.20 -12.94 1.42
N HIS A 82 8.28 -12.17 1.49
CA HIS A 82 8.80 -11.65 2.76
C HIS A 82 7.81 -10.70 3.43
N ILE A 83 7.17 -9.82 2.65
CA ILE A 83 6.13 -8.93 3.17
C ILE A 83 4.96 -9.72 3.74
N ASP A 84 4.45 -10.73 3.01
CA ASP A 84 3.31 -11.52 3.47
C ASP A 84 3.62 -12.27 4.78
N ILE A 85 4.83 -12.82 4.91
CA ILE A 85 5.26 -13.45 6.17
C ILE A 85 5.29 -12.41 7.30
N ALA A 86 5.90 -11.25 7.08
CA ALA A 86 5.99 -10.19 8.09
C ALA A 86 4.61 -9.64 8.47
N TRP A 87 3.71 -9.48 7.50
CA TRP A 87 2.35 -9.03 7.71
C TRP A 87 1.50 -10.06 8.48
N ASN A 88 1.62 -11.35 8.15
CA ASN A 88 0.93 -12.41 8.88
C ASN A 88 1.38 -12.51 10.35
N ASN A 89 2.67 -12.33 10.61
CA ASN A 89 3.19 -12.28 11.97
C ASN A 89 2.62 -11.07 12.75
N LEU A 90 2.61 -9.90 12.10
CA LEU A 90 2.10 -8.67 12.70
C LEU A 90 0.60 -8.75 12.98
N THR A 91 -0.19 -9.23 12.01
CA THR A 91 -1.64 -9.38 12.18
C THR A 91 -1.98 -10.42 13.24
N ALA A 92 -1.28 -11.54 13.31
CA ALA A 92 -1.46 -12.52 14.39
C ALA A 92 -1.21 -11.88 15.78
N PHE A 93 -0.16 -11.06 15.90
CA PHE A 93 0.12 -10.31 17.12
C PHE A 93 -0.99 -9.30 17.46
N LEU A 94 -1.42 -8.49 16.49
CA LEU A 94 -2.47 -7.48 16.67
C LEU A 94 -3.86 -8.07 16.93
N ALA A 95 -4.15 -9.24 16.37
CA ALA A 95 -5.38 -9.99 16.64
C ALA A 95 -5.44 -10.41 18.11
N GLY A 96 -4.32 -10.87 18.68
CA GLY A 96 -4.19 -11.15 20.12
C GLY A 96 -4.43 -9.91 20.99
N ALA A 97 -4.19 -8.71 20.46
CA ALA A 97 -4.49 -7.44 21.11
C ALA A 97 -5.93 -6.92 20.85
N SER A 98 -6.72 -7.60 20.02
CA SER A 98 -8.06 -7.16 19.57
C SER A 98 -8.05 -5.79 18.86
N LEU A 99 -6.98 -5.50 18.12
CA LEU A 99 -6.76 -4.21 17.47
C LEU A 99 -7.01 -4.22 15.95
N LEU A 100 -7.23 -5.40 15.37
CA LEU A 100 -7.57 -5.47 13.96
C LEU A 100 -9.03 -5.07 13.76
N THR A 101 -9.24 -4.00 13.00
CA THR A 101 -10.53 -3.69 12.41
C THR A 101 -10.87 -4.78 11.40
N GLN A 102 -12.12 -5.26 11.39
CA GLN A 102 -12.56 -6.41 10.58
C GLN A 102 -11.99 -6.36 9.16
N GLN A 103 -11.30 -7.44 8.80
CA GLN A 103 -10.59 -7.68 7.56
C GLN A 103 -11.57 -7.89 6.40
N GLU A 104 -12.49 -6.94 6.16
CA GLU A 104 -13.44 -7.05 5.06
C GLU A 104 -12.77 -6.59 3.76
N THR A 105 -12.26 -7.59 3.04
CA THR A 105 -11.98 -7.60 1.60
C THR A 105 -10.89 -6.62 1.15
N LEU A 106 -9.65 -6.98 1.48
CA LEU A 106 -8.44 -6.39 0.89
C LEU A 106 -8.48 -6.58 -0.63
N VAL A 107 -8.85 -5.50 -1.32
CA VAL A 107 -8.81 -5.29 -2.79
C VAL A 107 -9.90 -6.04 -3.56
N SER A 108 -11.00 -5.32 -3.81
CA SER A 108 -12.01 -5.72 -4.79
C SER A 108 -11.36 -5.88 -6.18
N THR A 109 -11.49 -7.06 -6.77
CA THR A 109 -10.93 -7.44 -8.09
C THR A 109 -11.50 -6.63 -9.25
N ASN A 110 -12.55 -5.82 -9.02
CA ASN A 110 -13.30 -5.07 -10.03
C ASN A 110 -12.61 -3.77 -10.50
N CYS A 111 -11.31 -3.62 -10.26
CA CYS A 111 -10.60 -2.35 -10.35
C CYS A 111 -9.36 -2.39 -11.27
N ILE A 112 -9.26 -3.45 -12.06
CA ILE A 112 -8.31 -3.53 -13.18
C ILE A 112 -8.85 -2.61 -14.28
N LEU A 113 -8.11 -1.54 -14.58
CA LEU A 113 -8.51 -0.58 -15.61
C LEU A 113 -8.42 -1.26 -16.99
N PRO A 114 -9.49 -1.22 -17.80
CA PRO A 114 -9.41 -1.72 -19.18
C PRO A 114 -8.46 -0.83 -19.99
N SER A 115 -7.58 -1.45 -20.80
CA SER A 115 -6.55 -0.77 -21.60
C SER A 115 -7.09 0.27 -22.59
N ASP A 116 -8.34 0.13 -23.04
CA ASP A 116 -8.82 0.72 -24.29
C ASP A 116 -9.69 1.98 -24.12
N SER A 117 -9.80 2.56 -22.92
CA SER A 117 -10.53 3.82 -22.73
C SER A 117 -9.57 4.98 -22.46
N GLU A 118 -9.71 6.09 -23.19
CA GLU A 118 -8.91 7.33 -22.97
C GLU A 118 -9.00 7.83 -21.50
N GLY A 119 -10.07 7.46 -20.79
CA GLY A 119 -10.25 7.74 -19.37
C GLY A 119 -9.39 6.88 -18.44
N SER A 120 -9.07 5.63 -18.80
CA SER A 120 -8.34 4.68 -17.93
C SER A 120 -6.94 5.18 -17.57
N GLN A 121 -6.25 5.84 -18.50
CA GLN A 121 -4.91 6.41 -18.27
C GLN A 121 -4.92 7.48 -17.18
N ASN A 122 -5.98 8.29 -17.13
CA ASN A 122 -6.15 9.37 -16.17
C ASN A 122 -6.60 8.86 -14.79
N LEU A 123 -6.87 7.56 -14.64
CA LEU A 123 -7.28 6.95 -13.37
C LEU A 123 -6.18 6.09 -12.74
N ALA A 124 -5.08 5.83 -13.45
CA ALA A 124 -3.99 5.04 -12.91
C ALA A 124 -3.14 5.84 -11.92
N CYS A 125 -2.87 5.23 -10.77
CA CYS A 125 -1.93 5.79 -9.81
C CYS A 125 -0.50 5.75 -10.36
N GLY A 126 0.22 6.87 -10.34
CA GLY A 126 1.59 6.99 -10.85
C GLY A 126 2.65 6.18 -10.08
N VAL A 127 2.27 5.54 -8.96
CA VAL A 127 3.11 4.64 -8.16
C VAL A 127 2.72 3.18 -8.36
N CYS A 128 1.46 2.82 -8.12
CA CYS A 128 1.05 1.41 -8.11
C CYS A 128 0.29 0.99 -9.37
N LEU A 129 -0.02 1.90 -10.30
CA LEU A 129 -0.83 1.70 -11.51
C LEU A 129 -2.25 1.16 -11.29
N PHE A 130 -2.66 1.03 -10.03
CA PHE A 130 -4.03 0.68 -9.68
C PHE A 130 -4.92 1.91 -9.78
N SER A 131 -6.21 1.72 -10.04
CA SER A 131 -7.17 2.81 -10.17
C SER A 131 -7.28 3.64 -8.88
N VAL A 132 -7.24 4.97 -9.01
CA VAL A 132 -7.40 5.92 -7.88
C VAL A 132 -8.83 6.05 -7.37
N ASP A 133 -9.81 5.71 -8.21
CA ASP A 133 -11.24 5.76 -7.86
C ASP A 133 -11.74 4.47 -7.22
N SER A 134 -10.91 3.42 -7.28
CA SER A 134 -11.18 2.10 -6.73
C SER A 134 -11.01 2.00 -5.21
N THR A 135 -10.99 3.14 -4.52
CA THR A 135 -10.77 3.22 -3.07
C THR A 135 -12.10 3.46 -2.37
N PRO A 136 -12.82 2.41 -1.90
CA PRO A 136 -14.07 2.61 -1.19
C PRO A 136 -13.87 3.16 0.24
N TRP A 137 -12.66 3.10 0.80
CA TRP A 137 -12.47 3.21 2.25
C TRP A 137 -12.38 4.64 2.81
N ILE A 138 -11.85 5.62 2.08
CA ILE A 138 -11.59 6.96 2.65
C ILE A 138 -12.89 7.71 3.00
N THR A 139 -14.04 7.19 2.58
CA THR A 139 -15.37 7.78 2.83
C THR A 139 -15.95 7.50 4.22
N SER A 140 -15.36 6.61 5.04
CA SER A 140 -15.99 6.22 6.32
C SER A 140 -15.61 7.10 7.53
N TYR A 141 -14.51 7.86 7.46
CA TYR A 141 -14.07 8.74 8.55
C TYR A 141 -14.14 10.23 8.22
N CYS A 142 -14.34 10.58 6.95
CA CYS A 142 -14.39 11.95 6.47
C CYS A 142 -15.57 12.05 5.51
N GLY A 143 -16.63 12.76 5.91
CA GLY A 143 -17.90 12.79 5.17
C GLY A 143 -17.76 13.14 3.68
N ASP A 144 -18.59 12.49 2.86
CA ASP A 144 -19.09 12.79 1.50
C ASP A 144 -18.18 13.46 0.43
N ASP A 145 -16.90 13.70 0.67
CA ASP A 145 -16.00 14.26 -0.33
C ASP A 145 -15.24 13.15 -1.06
N ALA A 146 -15.79 12.75 -2.21
CA ALA A 146 -15.26 11.71 -3.09
C ALA A 146 -13.81 11.97 -3.59
N ASN A 147 -13.24 13.16 -3.33
CA ASN A 147 -11.89 13.53 -3.75
C ASN A 147 -10.81 13.36 -2.66
N LEU A 148 -11.16 13.01 -1.42
CA LEU A 148 -10.17 12.99 -0.32
C LEU A 148 -9.10 11.88 -0.44
N GLY A 149 -9.31 10.90 -1.32
CA GLY A 149 -8.43 9.74 -1.46
C GLY A 149 -7.36 9.80 -2.55
N LYS A 150 -7.38 10.83 -3.40
CA LYS A 150 -6.47 10.96 -4.54
C LYS A 150 -5.89 12.37 -4.66
N VAL A 151 -4.72 12.47 -5.29
CA VAL A 151 -4.02 13.74 -5.55
C VAL A 151 -3.48 13.75 -6.98
N SER A 152 -3.59 14.91 -7.64
CA SER A 152 -3.06 15.12 -8.99
C SER A 152 -1.77 15.94 -8.93
N LEU A 153 -0.65 15.40 -9.42
CA LEU A 153 0.65 16.06 -9.44
C LEU A 153 1.37 15.74 -10.76
N PHE A 154 1.99 16.74 -11.38
CA PHE A 154 2.79 16.58 -12.61
C PHE A 154 2.06 15.85 -13.76
N GLY A 155 0.73 16.00 -13.86
CA GLY A 155 -0.07 15.31 -14.88
C GLY A 155 -0.31 13.82 -14.62
N CYS A 156 -0.01 13.33 -13.41
CA CYS A 156 -0.32 12.00 -12.92
C CYS A 156 -1.35 12.08 -11.77
N GLN A 157 -2.14 11.02 -11.61
CA GLN A 157 -2.96 10.81 -10.41
C GLN A 157 -2.22 9.89 -9.44
N TYR A 158 -2.50 10.03 -8.15
CA TYR A 158 -1.95 9.17 -7.10
C TYR A 158 -3.01 8.89 -6.05
N HIS A 159 -3.00 7.69 -5.47
CA HIS A 159 -3.58 7.52 -4.13
C HIS A 159 -2.78 8.38 -3.17
N VAL A 160 -3.46 9.12 -2.28
CA VAL A 160 -2.80 9.94 -1.25
C VAL A 160 -1.82 9.09 -0.44
N THR A 161 -2.21 7.85 -0.09
CA THR A 161 -1.35 6.94 0.68
C THR A 161 -0.14 6.44 -0.10
N CYS A 162 -0.27 6.20 -1.40
CA CYS A 162 0.88 5.85 -2.25
C CYS A 162 1.87 7.01 -2.37
N ALA A 163 1.38 8.23 -2.61
CA ALA A 163 2.24 9.41 -2.71
C ALA A 163 2.93 9.71 -1.36
N ASN A 164 2.17 9.68 -0.27
CA ASN A 164 2.70 9.91 1.08
C ASN A 164 3.77 8.89 1.45
N PHE A 165 3.52 7.60 1.23
CA PHE A 165 4.51 6.56 1.49
C PHE A 165 5.77 6.75 0.65
N TRP A 166 5.61 7.05 -0.64
CA TRP A 166 6.74 7.23 -1.54
C TRP A 166 7.67 8.35 -1.07
N VAL A 167 7.11 9.53 -0.80
CA VAL A 167 7.89 10.71 -0.39
C VAL A 167 8.59 10.50 0.95
N ASN A 168 7.95 9.80 1.90
CA ASN A 168 8.51 9.61 3.22
C ASN A 168 9.46 8.40 3.32
N CYS A 169 9.30 7.38 2.48
CA CYS A 169 9.97 6.09 2.67
C CYS A 169 10.77 5.61 1.44
N VAL A 170 10.61 6.19 0.25
CA VAL A 170 11.22 5.67 -1.00
C VAL A 170 12.12 6.70 -1.68
N ASP A 171 11.58 7.88 -2.00
CA ASP A 171 12.29 8.95 -2.71
C ASP A 171 11.54 10.28 -2.56
N GLN A 172 12.25 11.40 -2.53
CA GLN A 172 11.63 12.74 -2.53
C GLN A 172 10.89 13.05 -3.84
N THR A 173 11.23 12.37 -4.93
CA THR A 173 10.61 12.56 -6.25
C THR A 173 9.60 11.46 -6.55
N LEU A 174 8.34 11.83 -6.75
CA LEU A 174 7.28 10.90 -7.13
C LEU A 174 7.55 10.26 -8.50
N PRO A 175 7.26 8.96 -8.66
CA PRO A 175 7.35 8.30 -9.95
C PRO A 175 6.15 8.71 -10.81
N THR A 176 6.32 8.70 -12.13
CA THR A 176 5.28 9.06 -13.09
C THR A 176 4.92 7.87 -13.97
N LEU A 177 4.65 6.71 -13.36
CA LEU A 177 4.29 5.51 -14.10
C LEU A 177 2.94 5.72 -14.82
N LYS A 178 2.83 5.19 -16.04
CA LYS A 178 1.62 5.26 -16.86
C LYS A 178 1.32 3.90 -17.49
N LEU A 179 0.04 3.55 -17.58
CA LEU A 179 -0.41 2.31 -18.23
C LEU A 179 0.00 2.27 -19.71
N SER A 180 -0.05 3.41 -20.40
CA SER A 180 0.33 3.55 -21.83
C SER A 180 1.78 3.20 -22.14
N ASN A 181 2.64 3.17 -21.12
CA ASN A 181 4.08 2.91 -21.29
C ASN A 181 4.43 1.45 -21.00
N ILE A 182 3.40 0.63 -20.71
CA ILE A 182 3.54 -0.75 -20.26
C ILE A 182 2.70 -1.71 -21.12
N LEU A 183 1.60 -1.21 -21.69
CA LEU A 183 0.70 -1.93 -22.59
C LEU A 183 1.06 -1.71 -24.05
#